data_AF-K1M1U1-F1
#
_entry.id   AF-K1M1U1-F1
#
_cell.length_a   1.000
_cell.length_b   1.000
_cell.length_c   1.000
_cell.angle_alpha   90.00
_cell.angle_beta   90.00
_cell.angle_gamma   90.00
#
_symmetry.space_group_name_H-M   'P 1'
#
loop_
_entity.id
_entity.type
_entity.pdbx_description
1 polymer ?
#
loop_
_entity_poly.entity_id
_entity_poly.type
_entity_poly.pdbx_seq_one_letter_code
_entity_poly.pdbx_strand_id
1 'polypeptide(L)'
;MERIRRKELKSFYSVKYNSFNELKESVVPILNKNNNIYNNYYLTDNKKMWDKFESELLENNEKLKLIFEKNLNLFQDHKVKEYSNLAVIQNFITHIDEFKNTRLDIEKNRSVLFPQEIYSIFGIKPIKGSILPNTESLEELLKIMRKENSLEDVLLGVDDPYILKKDGEKILLNDMPQIRQIYHDNNCFRKVGVRLDSLNFALKYLRSRGINFEYKNPNKLRKIIVNNINFEFVYEYCLSKVFLSNMSINQNDVIVNLHNWNGENCISKEARELASIFDVTLLTMEEFYVYVKKFR
;
A
#
# COMPACT_ATOMS: atom_id res chain seq x y z
N MET A 1 -15.08 -16.39 41.41
CA MET A 1 -14.22 -15.22 41.14
C MET A 1 -13.69 -15.19 39.69
N GLU A 2 -13.05 -16.25 39.18
CA GLU A 2 -12.48 -16.30 37.82
C GLU A 2 -13.51 -16.08 36.69
N ARG A 3 -14.74 -16.62 36.85
CA ARG A 3 -15.85 -16.46 35.87
C ARG A 3 -16.40 -15.03 35.78
N ILE A 4 -16.34 -14.28 36.89
CA ILE A 4 -16.80 -12.88 36.95
C ILE A 4 -15.74 -11.98 36.32
N ARG A 5 -14.48 -12.16 36.71
CA ARG A 5 -13.33 -11.43 36.14
C ARG A 5 -13.18 -11.65 34.63
N ARG A 6 -13.41 -12.87 34.11
CA ARG A 6 -13.47 -13.14 32.66
C ARG A 6 -14.65 -12.46 31.95
N LYS A 7 -15.80 -12.33 32.61
CA LYS A 7 -16.96 -11.61 32.05
C LYS A 7 -16.71 -10.10 32.02
N GLU A 8 -16.12 -9.54 33.06
CA GLU A 8 -15.71 -8.12 33.14
C GLU A 8 -14.64 -7.78 32.09
N LEU A 9 -13.64 -8.66 31.93
CA LEU A 9 -12.64 -8.56 30.85
C LEU A 9 -13.29 -8.58 29.47
N LYS A 10 -14.26 -9.48 29.23
CA LYS A 10 -15.00 -9.53 27.97
C LYS A 10 -15.81 -8.26 27.73
N SER A 11 -16.48 -7.71 28.74
CA SER A 11 -17.22 -6.45 28.57
C SER A 11 -16.30 -5.25 28.34
N PHE A 12 -15.14 -5.21 29.00
CA PHE A 12 -14.20 -4.09 28.89
C PHE A 12 -13.51 -4.02 27.52
N TYR A 13 -13.18 -5.16 26.91
CA TYR A 13 -12.51 -5.20 25.60
C TYR A 13 -13.47 -5.41 24.41
N SER A 14 -14.77 -5.55 24.66
CA SER A 14 -15.81 -5.60 23.60
C SER A 14 -16.26 -4.20 23.16
N VAL A 15 -15.34 -3.24 23.08
CA VAL A 15 -15.64 -1.87 22.66
C VAL A 15 -15.79 -1.85 21.14
N LYS A 16 -16.83 -1.18 20.66
CA LYS A 16 -17.00 -0.87 19.23
C LYS A 16 -16.48 0.54 18.98
N TYR A 17 -15.59 0.68 18.01
CA TYR A 17 -15.03 1.95 17.56
C TYR A 17 -15.76 2.44 16.32
N ASN A 18 -15.75 3.76 16.11
CA ASN A 18 -16.41 4.38 14.97
C ASN A 18 -15.49 4.49 13.75
N SER A 19 -14.17 4.48 13.97
CA SER A 19 -13.17 4.59 12.91
C SER A 19 -11.97 3.68 13.15
N PHE A 20 -11.24 3.37 12.07
CA PHE A 20 -9.99 2.62 12.17
C PHE A 20 -8.93 3.37 12.99
N ASN A 21 -8.92 4.71 12.97
CA ASN A 21 -7.99 5.51 13.78
C ASN A 21 -8.25 5.34 15.28
N GLU A 22 -9.50 5.40 15.73
CA GLU A 22 -9.86 5.14 17.13
C GLU A 22 -9.49 3.71 17.55
N LEU A 23 -9.74 2.73 16.68
CA LEU A 23 -9.32 1.35 16.89
C LEU A 23 -7.79 1.24 17.02
N LYS A 24 -7.05 1.93 16.15
CA LYS A 24 -5.58 1.94 16.11
C LYS A 24 -4.99 2.47 17.43
N GLU A 25 -5.52 3.55 17.98
CA GLU A 25 -5.06 4.11 19.26
C GLU A 25 -5.14 3.10 20.41
N SER A 26 -6.16 2.24 20.41
CA SER A 26 -6.36 1.22 21.44
C SER A 26 -5.56 -0.06 21.20
N VAL A 27 -5.34 -0.42 19.94
CA VAL A 27 -4.71 -1.68 19.53
C VAL A 27 -3.18 -1.60 19.48
N VAL A 28 -2.62 -0.49 19.00
CA VAL A 28 -1.17 -0.30 18.82
C VAL A 28 -0.37 -0.52 20.11
N PRO A 29 -0.78 -0.01 21.29
CA PRO A 29 -0.05 -0.25 22.54
C PRO A 29 0.06 -1.74 22.89
N ILE A 30 -1.00 -2.52 22.63
CA ILE A 30 -1.04 -3.96 22.90
C ILE A 30 -0.11 -4.70 21.92
N LEU A 31 -0.18 -4.36 20.63
CA LEU A 31 0.67 -4.93 19.59
C LEU A 31 2.16 -4.64 19.84
N ASN A 32 2.52 -3.41 20.22
CA ASN A 32 3.89 -3.03 20.56
C ASN A 32 4.44 -3.82 21.76
N LYS A 33 3.60 -4.04 22.77
CA LYS A 33 3.97 -4.86 23.93
C LYS A 33 4.28 -6.31 23.52
N ASN A 34 3.45 -6.91 22.67
CA ASN A 34 3.71 -8.25 22.12
C ASN A 34 4.98 -8.29 21.28
N ASN A 35 5.20 -7.28 20.43
CA ASN A 35 6.43 -7.19 19.62
C ASN A 35 7.69 -7.08 20.49
N ASN A 36 7.64 -6.32 21.60
CA ASN A 36 8.75 -6.24 22.55
C ASN A 36 9.04 -7.57 23.24
N ILE A 37 8.00 -8.30 23.68
CA ILE A 37 8.14 -9.63 24.28
C ILE A 37 8.79 -10.60 23.28
N TYR A 38 8.36 -10.57 22.02
CA TYR A 38 8.93 -11.39 20.96
C TYR A 38 10.42 -11.16 20.76
N ASN A 39 10.78 -9.90 20.47
CA ASN A 39 12.12 -9.56 20.03
C ASN A 39 13.12 -9.77 21.17
N ASN A 40 12.73 -9.48 22.42
CA ASN A 40 13.65 -9.52 23.55
C ASN A 40 13.81 -10.91 24.18
N TYR A 41 12.81 -11.80 24.04
CA TYR A 41 12.81 -13.07 24.79
C TYR A 41 12.67 -14.31 23.91
N TYR A 42 11.95 -14.22 22.78
CA TYR A 42 11.83 -15.34 21.85
C TYR A 42 13.04 -15.41 20.90
N LEU A 43 13.35 -14.31 20.21
CA LEU A 43 14.43 -14.28 19.21
C LEU A 43 15.83 -14.35 19.83
N THR A 44 15.98 -13.99 21.11
CA THR A 44 17.25 -14.06 21.84
C THR A 44 17.50 -15.42 22.49
N ASP A 45 16.63 -16.41 22.25
CA ASP A 45 16.64 -17.74 22.88
C ASP A 45 16.66 -17.69 24.42
N ASN A 46 16.12 -16.63 25.02
CA ASN A 46 16.03 -16.48 26.46
C ASN A 46 14.80 -17.22 27.01
N LYS A 47 14.87 -18.54 26.95
CA LYS A 47 13.77 -19.46 27.31
C LYS A 47 13.15 -19.17 28.68
N LYS A 48 13.99 -18.87 29.69
CA LYS A 48 13.52 -18.57 31.05
C LYS A 48 12.64 -17.32 31.12
N MET A 49 12.97 -16.29 30.34
CA MET A 49 12.15 -15.08 30.27
C MET A 49 10.96 -15.25 29.34
N TRP A 50 11.10 -16.01 28.25
CA TRP A 50 9.98 -16.38 27.40
C TRP A 50 8.88 -17.09 28.20
N ASP A 51 9.22 -18.12 28.97
CA ASP A 51 8.24 -18.87 29.79
C ASP A 51 7.52 -17.96 30.80
N LYS A 52 8.16 -16.88 31.23
CA LYS A 52 7.56 -15.87 32.13
C LYS A 52 6.57 -14.95 31.40
N PHE A 53 6.90 -14.52 30.18
CA PHE A 53 6.13 -13.52 29.44
C PHE A 53 5.17 -14.09 28.39
N GLU A 54 5.23 -15.39 28.10
CA GLU A 54 4.29 -16.07 27.20
C GLU A 54 2.84 -15.90 27.67
N SER A 55 2.61 -16.01 28.98
CA SER A 55 1.27 -15.83 29.57
C SER A 55 0.67 -14.45 29.28
N GLU A 56 1.50 -13.40 29.34
CA GLU A 56 1.10 -12.03 29.04
C GLU A 56 0.81 -11.83 27.55
N LEU A 57 1.61 -12.43 26.67
CA LEU A 57 1.36 -12.40 25.23
C LEU A 57 0.03 -13.06 24.88
N LEU A 58 -0.25 -14.22 25.48
CA LEU A 58 -1.52 -14.93 25.28
C LEU A 58 -2.71 -14.09 25.78
N GLU A 59 -2.57 -13.42 26.93
CA GLU A 59 -3.60 -12.50 27.43
C GLU A 59 -3.82 -11.33 26.48
N ASN A 60 -2.75 -10.74 25.94
CA ASN A 60 -2.83 -9.65 24.98
C ASN A 60 -3.48 -10.08 23.66
N ASN A 61 -3.16 -11.27 23.15
CA ASN A 61 -3.80 -11.81 21.95
C ASN A 61 -5.29 -12.06 22.17
N GLU A 62 -5.70 -12.49 23.36
CA GLU A 62 -7.12 -12.61 23.69
C GLU A 62 -7.83 -11.25 23.73
N LYS A 63 -7.18 -10.22 24.26
CA LYS A 63 -7.72 -8.85 24.22
C LYS A 63 -7.89 -8.36 22.78
N LEU A 64 -6.86 -8.54 21.95
CA LEU A 64 -6.89 -8.18 20.53
C LEU A 64 -8.01 -8.91 19.80
N LYS A 65 -8.18 -10.21 20.05
CA LYS A 65 -9.27 -11.01 19.48
C LYS A 65 -10.63 -10.40 19.78
N LEU A 66 -10.93 -10.12 21.05
CA LEU A 66 -12.22 -9.55 21.48
C LEU A 66 -12.49 -8.19 20.85
N ILE A 67 -11.45 -7.35 20.76
CA ILE A 67 -11.53 -6.05 20.08
C ILE A 67 -11.86 -6.26 18.59
N PHE A 68 -11.11 -7.11 17.89
CA PHE A 68 -11.29 -7.31 16.46
C PHE A 68 -12.64 -7.93 16.11
N GLU A 69 -13.13 -8.90 16.87
CA GLU A 69 -14.46 -9.51 16.69
C GLU A 69 -15.59 -8.47 16.68
N LYS A 70 -15.45 -7.39 17.44
CA LYS A 70 -16.45 -6.29 17.50
C LYS A 70 -16.30 -5.24 16.42
N ASN A 71 -15.17 -5.22 15.72
CA ASN A 71 -14.76 -4.13 14.83
C ASN A 71 -14.39 -4.60 13.42
N LEU A 72 -14.82 -5.80 13.02
CA LEU A 72 -14.52 -6.38 11.71
C LEU A 72 -14.88 -5.45 10.54
N ASN A 73 -15.95 -4.66 10.68
CA ASN A 73 -16.41 -3.73 9.65
C ASN A 73 -15.46 -2.55 9.37
N LEU A 74 -14.44 -2.33 10.20
CA LEU A 74 -13.45 -1.27 10.01
C LEU A 74 -12.27 -1.71 9.12
N PHE A 75 -12.12 -3.01 8.87
CA PHE A 75 -11.03 -3.53 8.06
C PHE A 75 -11.41 -3.61 6.59
N GLN A 76 -10.46 -3.27 5.74
CA GLN A 76 -10.62 -3.36 4.30
C GLN A 76 -10.94 -4.80 3.86
N ASP A 77 -12.02 -4.97 3.09
CA ASP A 77 -12.43 -6.26 2.53
C ASP A 77 -12.16 -6.36 1.02
N HIS A 78 -11.88 -7.57 0.55
CA HIS A 78 -11.61 -7.90 -0.83
C HIS A 78 -12.08 -9.32 -1.17
N LYS A 79 -12.58 -9.53 -2.40
CA LYS A 79 -13.07 -10.84 -2.88
C LYS A 79 -12.01 -11.95 -2.82
N VAL A 80 -10.76 -11.57 -3.09
CA VAL A 80 -9.58 -12.44 -3.04
C VAL A 80 -8.91 -12.22 -1.69
N LYS A 81 -8.82 -13.29 -0.88
CA LYS A 81 -8.46 -13.24 0.55
C LYS A 81 -7.05 -12.71 0.79
N GLU A 82 -6.11 -13.01 -0.10
CA GLU A 82 -4.72 -12.57 -0.05
C GLU A 82 -4.60 -11.03 -0.06
N TYR A 83 -5.59 -10.35 -0.64
CA TYR A 83 -5.68 -8.90 -0.73
C TYR A 83 -6.66 -8.28 0.29
N SER A 84 -7.17 -9.04 1.26
CA SER A 84 -8.16 -8.58 2.26
C SER A 84 -7.53 -8.44 3.64
N ASN A 85 -7.54 -7.23 4.21
CA ASN A 85 -7.19 -7.04 5.63
C ASN A 85 -8.19 -7.73 6.56
N LEU A 86 -9.47 -7.74 6.19
CA LEU A 86 -10.48 -8.45 6.95
C LEU A 86 -10.15 -9.95 7.06
N ALA A 87 -9.70 -10.57 5.96
CA ALA A 87 -9.30 -11.98 5.98
C ALA A 87 -8.09 -12.24 6.90
N VAL A 88 -7.11 -11.33 6.94
CA VAL A 88 -5.97 -11.40 7.87
C VAL A 88 -6.46 -11.40 9.33
N ILE A 89 -7.38 -10.50 9.66
CA ILE A 89 -7.93 -10.37 11.01
C ILE A 89 -8.77 -11.59 11.40
N GLN A 90 -9.61 -12.08 10.48
CA GLN A 90 -10.40 -13.30 10.71
C GLN A 90 -9.50 -14.51 10.95
N ASN A 91 -8.42 -14.65 10.16
CA ASN A 91 -7.45 -15.72 10.33
C ASN A 91 -6.78 -15.66 11.71
N PHE A 92 -6.38 -14.47 12.16
CA PHE A 92 -5.85 -14.27 13.51
C PHE A 92 -6.85 -14.72 14.59
N ILE A 93 -8.12 -14.31 14.49
CA ILE A 93 -9.18 -14.69 15.43
C ILE A 93 -9.34 -16.22 15.49
N THR A 94 -9.43 -16.88 14.33
CA THR A 94 -9.56 -18.34 14.21
C THR A 94 -8.37 -19.04 14.86
N HIS A 95 -7.14 -18.61 14.55
CA HIS A 95 -5.95 -19.21 15.10
C HIS A 95 -5.83 -19.07 16.62
N ILE A 96 -6.27 -17.95 17.21
CA ILE A 96 -6.29 -17.80 18.68
C ILE A 96 -7.24 -18.81 19.34
N ASP A 97 -8.40 -19.08 18.71
CA ASP A 97 -9.33 -20.10 19.21
C ASP A 97 -8.77 -21.52 19.06
N GLU A 98 -8.18 -21.84 17.91
CA GLU A 98 -7.54 -23.14 17.68
C GLU A 98 -6.38 -23.39 18.65
N PHE A 99 -5.53 -22.39 18.87
CA PHE A 99 -4.39 -22.48 19.78
C PHE A 99 -4.84 -22.79 21.21
N LYS A 100 -5.90 -22.14 21.70
CA LYS A 100 -6.49 -22.44 23.01
C LYS A 100 -6.99 -23.88 23.14
N ASN A 101 -7.59 -24.41 22.08
CA ASN A 101 -8.22 -25.72 22.10
C ASN A 101 -7.21 -26.88 21.98
N THR A 102 -5.99 -26.61 21.54
CA THR A 102 -5.05 -27.67 21.10
C THR A 102 -3.65 -27.58 21.73
N ARG A 103 -3.55 -26.89 22.88
CA ARG A 103 -2.31 -26.56 23.62
C ARG A 103 -1.44 -27.76 24.04
N LEU A 104 -1.87 -29.01 23.84
CA LEU A 104 -1.14 -30.21 24.27
C LEU A 104 -0.24 -30.83 23.18
N ASP A 105 -0.32 -30.36 21.93
CA ASP A 105 0.52 -30.89 20.85
C ASP A 105 1.74 -30.01 20.58
N ILE A 106 2.89 -30.68 20.56
CA ILE A 106 4.21 -30.13 20.26
C ILE A 106 4.17 -29.44 18.89
N GLU A 107 4.59 -28.17 18.88
CA GLU A 107 4.79 -27.31 17.70
C GLU A 107 3.55 -26.94 16.88
N LYS A 108 2.55 -26.33 17.51
CA LYS A 108 1.62 -25.46 16.76
C LYS A 108 2.25 -24.09 16.52
N ASN A 109 2.52 -23.82 15.25
CA ASN A 109 2.97 -22.56 14.64
C ASN A 109 2.91 -21.34 15.57
N ARG A 110 4.02 -21.08 16.28
CA ARG A 110 4.21 -19.88 17.11
C ARG A 110 4.12 -18.57 16.31
N SER A 111 4.04 -18.63 14.97
CA SER A 111 3.72 -17.49 14.11
C SER A 111 2.36 -16.85 14.43
N VAL A 112 1.39 -17.61 14.98
CA VAL A 112 0.10 -17.09 15.46
C VAL A 112 0.27 -16.04 16.57
N LEU A 113 1.36 -16.15 17.34
CA LEU A 113 1.68 -15.20 18.40
C LEU A 113 2.19 -13.86 17.84
N PHE A 114 2.56 -13.82 16.55
CA PHE A 114 3.25 -12.69 15.90
C PHE A 114 2.67 -12.40 14.51
N PRO A 115 1.48 -11.79 14.42
CA PRO A 115 0.83 -11.50 13.16
C PRO A 115 1.49 -10.32 12.45
N GLN A 116 2.54 -10.57 11.65
CA GLN A 116 3.30 -9.53 10.96
C GLN A 116 2.40 -8.63 10.11
N GLU A 117 1.43 -9.22 9.42
CA GLU A 117 0.49 -8.49 8.58
C GLU A 117 -0.39 -7.54 9.40
N ILE A 118 -0.74 -7.92 10.63
CA ILE A 118 -1.47 -7.02 11.55
C ILE A 118 -0.57 -5.86 11.96
N TYR A 119 0.71 -6.09 12.25
CA TYR A 119 1.63 -4.98 12.52
C TYR A 119 1.74 -4.01 11.34
N SER A 120 1.73 -4.50 10.11
CA SER A 120 1.70 -3.66 8.90
C SER A 120 0.37 -2.89 8.78
N ILE A 121 -0.79 -3.54 8.94
CA ILE A 121 -2.12 -2.90 8.91
C ILE A 121 -2.19 -1.69 9.83
N PHE A 122 -1.63 -1.81 11.04
CA PHE A 122 -1.62 -0.73 12.04
C PHE A 122 -0.44 0.25 11.90
N GLY A 123 0.45 0.06 10.92
CA GLY A 123 1.60 0.94 10.68
C GLY A 123 2.71 0.84 11.72
N ILE A 124 2.84 -0.31 12.39
CA ILE A 124 3.88 -0.58 13.39
C ILE A 124 5.16 -1.07 12.71
N LYS A 125 5.02 -2.02 11.79
CA LYS A 125 6.16 -2.60 11.06
C LYS A 125 5.74 -2.95 9.63
N PRO A 126 6.37 -2.34 8.62
CA PRO A 126 5.97 -2.59 7.24
C PRO A 126 6.41 -3.98 6.76
N ILE A 127 5.64 -4.54 5.82
CA ILE A 127 6.00 -5.75 5.09
C ILE A 127 6.30 -5.36 3.65
N LYS A 128 7.55 -5.54 3.24
CA LYS A 128 7.94 -5.31 1.85
C LYS A 128 7.29 -6.35 0.94
N GLY A 129 6.44 -5.90 0.04
CA GLY A 129 5.80 -6.72 -0.98
C GLY A 129 5.74 -6.03 -2.33
N SER A 130 4.75 -6.41 -3.14
CA SER A 130 4.42 -5.72 -4.39
C SER A 130 3.69 -4.40 -4.12
N ILE A 131 3.89 -3.43 -4.99
CA ILE A 131 3.13 -2.18 -4.98
C ILE A 131 1.72 -2.45 -5.53
N LEU A 132 0.68 -1.89 -4.89
CA LEU A 132 -0.67 -1.94 -5.45
C LEU A 132 -0.72 -1.19 -6.79
N PRO A 133 -1.31 -1.76 -7.85
CA PRO A 133 -1.20 -1.19 -9.20
C PRO A 133 -1.95 0.14 -9.37
N ASN A 134 -2.83 0.53 -8.46
CA ASN A 134 -3.76 1.64 -8.63
C ASN A 134 -3.10 3.02 -8.45
N THR A 135 -2.48 3.58 -9.51
CA THR A 135 -1.94 4.96 -9.48
C THR A 135 -3.04 5.98 -9.16
N GLU A 136 -4.24 5.80 -9.73
CA GLU A 136 -5.38 6.69 -9.50
C GLU A 136 -5.83 6.72 -8.04
N SER A 137 -5.69 5.60 -7.31
CA SER A 137 -5.99 5.56 -5.88
C SER A 137 -4.98 6.34 -5.07
N LEU A 138 -3.70 6.26 -5.44
CA LEU A 138 -2.66 7.08 -4.83
C LEU A 138 -2.89 8.57 -5.11
N GLU A 139 -3.18 8.94 -6.36
CA GLU A 139 -3.52 10.33 -6.72
C GLU A 139 -4.68 10.87 -5.88
N GLU A 140 -5.71 10.06 -5.62
CA GLU A 140 -6.83 10.45 -4.77
C GLU A 140 -6.45 10.63 -3.30
N LEU A 141 -5.67 9.69 -2.75
CA LEU A 141 -5.17 9.79 -1.39
C LEU A 141 -4.35 11.07 -1.20
N LEU A 142 -3.45 11.38 -2.14
CA LEU A 142 -2.62 12.57 -2.06
C LEU A 142 -3.45 13.87 -2.07
N LYS A 143 -4.57 13.92 -2.80
CA LYS A 143 -5.49 15.06 -2.75
C LYS A 143 -6.09 15.24 -1.35
N ILE A 144 -6.55 14.15 -0.73
CA ILE A 144 -7.12 14.16 0.62
C ILE A 144 -6.06 14.64 1.61
N MET A 145 -4.87 14.04 1.59
CA MET A 145 -3.78 14.41 2.51
C MET A 145 -3.32 15.86 2.35
N ARG A 146 -3.32 16.41 1.12
CA ARG A 146 -3.02 17.83 0.89
C ARG A 146 -4.11 18.74 1.44
N LYS A 147 -5.38 18.37 1.24
CA LYS A 147 -6.53 19.13 1.80
C LYS A 147 -6.48 19.17 3.33
N GLU A 148 -6.03 18.09 3.95
CA GLU A 148 -5.84 17.97 5.40
C GLU A 148 -4.51 18.54 5.90
N ASN A 149 -3.66 19.07 5.01
CA ASN A 149 -2.34 19.59 5.33
C ASN A 149 -1.41 18.55 6.02
N SER A 150 -1.60 17.26 5.74
CA SER A 150 -0.87 16.15 6.36
C SER A 150 0.27 15.60 5.48
N LEU A 151 0.24 15.89 4.18
CA LEU A 151 1.28 15.50 3.21
C LEU A 151 2.46 16.47 3.23
N GLU A 152 3.68 15.92 3.30
CA GLU A 152 4.92 16.64 3.01
C GLU A 152 5.36 16.40 1.56
N ASP A 153 5.54 15.13 1.15
CA ASP A 153 5.96 14.77 -0.20
C ASP A 153 5.54 13.34 -0.59
N VAL A 154 5.67 13.00 -1.87
CA VAL A 154 5.53 11.64 -2.41
C VAL A 154 6.74 11.31 -3.29
N LEU A 155 7.52 10.33 -2.86
CA LEU A 155 8.73 9.93 -3.56
C LEU A 155 8.49 8.69 -4.41
N LEU A 156 8.36 8.91 -5.72
CA LEU A 156 8.44 7.86 -6.74
C LEU A 156 9.79 7.89 -7.47
N GLY A 157 10.05 6.85 -8.25
CA GLY A 157 11.30 6.65 -8.99
C GLY A 157 12.44 6.15 -8.12
N VAL A 158 12.12 5.38 -7.07
CA VAL A 158 13.06 4.75 -6.15
C VAL A 158 12.68 3.29 -5.90
N ASP A 159 13.56 2.52 -5.26
CA ASP A 159 13.33 1.09 -4.97
C ASP A 159 12.16 0.86 -4.00
N ASP A 160 12.12 1.63 -2.91
CA ASP A 160 11.06 1.61 -1.92
C ASP A 160 10.31 2.95 -1.98
N PRO A 161 9.37 3.13 -2.92
CA PRO A 161 8.65 4.39 -3.04
C PRO A 161 7.74 4.63 -1.84
N TYR A 162 7.57 5.88 -1.43
CA TYR A 162 6.89 6.23 -0.18
C TYR A 162 6.16 7.56 -0.20
N ILE A 163 5.22 7.72 0.72
CA ILE A 163 4.59 9.00 1.07
C ILE A 163 5.28 9.51 2.34
N LEU A 164 5.71 10.77 2.34
CA LEU A 164 6.24 11.46 3.50
C LEU A 164 5.14 12.34 4.10
N LYS A 165 4.85 12.14 5.38
CA LYS A 165 3.96 12.99 6.16
C LYS A 165 4.73 14.15 6.79
N LYS A 166 4.02 15.21 7.18
CA LYS A 166 4.62 16.39 7.82
C LYS A 166 5.26 16.14 9.18
N ASP A 167 4.83 15.08 9.86
CA ASP A 167 5.44 14.62 11.12
C ASP A 167 6.72 13.81 10.89
N GLY A 168 7.16 13.64 9.63
CA GLY A 168 8.34 12.87 9.24
C GLY A 168 8.07 11.37 9.07
N GLU A 169 6.85 10.89 9.32
CA GLU A 169 6.48 9.48 9.12
C GLU A 169 6.52 9.14 7.62
N LYS A 170 7.11 7.98 7.30
CA LYS A 170 7.14 7.42 5.94
C LYS A 170 6.17 6.26 5.82
N ILE A 171 5.25 6.35 4.87
CA ILE A 171 4.35 5.25 4.50
C ILE A 171 4.91 4.63 3.21
N LEU A 172 5.37 3.39 3.30
CA LEU A 172 5.93 2.69 2.15
C LEU A 172 4.82 2.21 1.21
N LEU A 173 4.92 2.54 -0.09
CA LEU A 173 3.92 2.14 -1.08
C LEU A 173 3.98 0.66 -1.45
N ASN A 174 5.07 -0.02 -1.08
CA ASN A 174 5.21 -1.47 -1.17
C ASN A 174 4.78 -2.20 0.12
N ASP A 175 4.25 -1.48 1.12
CA ASP A 175 3.60 -2.06 2.30
C ASP A 175 2.10 -2.26 2.07
N MET A 176 1.78 -3.31 1.32
CA MET A 176 0.43 -3.53 0.81
C MET A 176 -0.68 -3.57 1.88
N PRO A 177 -0.52 -4.23 3.05
CA PRO A 177 -1.58 -4.25 4.07
C PRO A 177 -1.89 -2.88 4.66
N GLN A 178 -0.87 -2.04 4.87
CA GLN A 178 -1.05 -0.67 5.33
C GLN A 178 -1.74 0.19 4.26
N ILE A 179 -1.23 0.17 3.01
CA ILE A 179 -1.76 1.01 1.93
C ILE A 179 -3.23 0.68 1.63
N ARG A 180 -3.61 -0.60 1.59
CA ARG A 180 -5.01 -0.97 1.34
C ARG A 180 -5.94 -0.54 2.48
N GLN A 181 -5.47 -0.54 3.73
CA GLN A 181 -6.23 0.00 4.85
C GLN A 181 -6.42 1.51 4.71
N ILE A 182 -5.35 2.24 4.41
CA ILE A 182 -5.40 3.70 4.21
C ILE A 182 -6.37 4.06 3.06
N TYR A 183 -6.30 3.34 1.94
CA TYR A 183 -7.23 3.56 0.82
C TYR A 183 -8.68 3.26 1.19
N HIS A 184 -8.93 2.25 2.01
CA HIS A 184 -10.27 1.95 2.52
C HIS A 184 -10.79 3.07 3.41
N ASP A 185 -10.00 3.47 4.42
CA ASP A 185 -10.40 4.47 5.40
C ASP A 185 -10.68 5.84 4.76
N ASN A 186 -10.00 6.14 3.65
CA ASN A 186 -10.14 7.39 2.91
C ASN A 186 -11.01 7.27 1.63
N ASN A 187 -11.66 6.12 1.39
CA ASN A 187 -12.47 5.86 0.19
C ASN A 187 -11.74 6.15 -1.14
N CYS A 188 -10.45 5.81 -1.22
CA CYS A 188 -9.57 6.12 -2.35
C CYS A 188 -9.54 5.03 -3.44
N PHE A 189 -10.19 3.88 -3.27
CA PHE A 189 -10.15 2.85 -4.32
C PHE A 189 -10.75 3.38 -5.62
N ARG A 190 -9.96 3.29 -6.70
CA ARG A 190 -10.31 3.71 -8.06
C ARG A 190 -9.94 2.58 -9.02
N LYS A 191 -10.61 2.53 -10.17
CA LYS A 191 -10.26 1.59 -11.24
C LYS A 191 -8.80 1.81 -11.65
N VAL A 192 -8.05 0.72 -11.82
CA VAL A 192 -6.69 0.77 -12.35
C VAL A 192 -6.74 1.33 -13.76
N GLY A 193 -6.15 2.52 -13.96
CA GLY A 193 -5.81 3.03 -15.27
C GLY A 193 -4.34 2.75 -15.54
N VAL A 194 -3.45 3.48 -14.86
CA VAL A 194 -2.00 3.25 -14.97
C VAL A 194 -1.49 2.40 -13.82
N ARG A 195 -0.70 1.37 -14.15
CA ARG A 195 -0.05 0.54 -13.14
C ARG A 195 1.09 1.31 -12.43
N LEU A 196 1.00 1.41 -11.11
CA LEU A 196 1.91 2.22 -10.30
C LEU A 196 3.35 1.68 -10.29
N ASP A 197 3.52 0.36 -10.36
CA ASP A 197 4.84 -0.28 -10.50
C ASP A 197 5.52 0.12 -11.82
N SER A 198 4.78 0.08 -12.94
CA SER A 198 5.28 0.52 -14.26
C SER A 198 5.62 2.01 -14.28
N LEU A 199 4.78 2.86 -13.66
CA LEU A 199 5.05 4.28 -13.52
C LEU A 199 6.31 4.52 -12.67
N ASN A 200 6.39 3.90 -11.49
CA ASN A 200 7.56 4.01 -10.61
C ASN A 200 8.84 3.57 -11.34
N PHE A 201 8.78 2.52 -12.16
CA PHE A 201 9.90 2.06 -12.96
C PHE A 201 10.36 3.09 -14.00
N ALA A 202 9.43 3.69 -14.75
CA ALA A 202 9.74 4.75 -15.71
C ALA A 202 10.40 5.97 -15.04
N LEU A 203 9.87 6.40 -13.89
CA LEU A 203 10.44 7.50 -13.09
C LEU A 203 11.81 7.15 -12.49
N LYS A 204 11.99 5.88 -12.08
CA LYS A 204 13.27 5.37 -11.57
C LYS A 204 14.33 5.39 -12.67
N TYR A 205 13.94 5.05 -13.90
CA TYR A 205 14.85 5.14 -15.04
C TYR A 205 15.35 6.58 -15.23
N LEU A 206 14.47 7.58 -15.25
CA LEU A 206 14.87 9.00 -15.34
C LEU A 206 15.89 9.38 -14.26
N ARG A 207 15.58 9.09 -12.99
CA ARG A 207 16.46 9.39 -11.85
C ARG A 207 17.82 8.71 -11.94
N SER A 208 17.85 7.44 -12.34
CA SER A 208 19.10 6.68 -12.52
C SER A 208 20.03 7.28 -13.59
N ARG A 209 19.48 8.15 -14.46
CA ARG A 209 20.21 8.84 -15.52
C ARG A 209 20.52 10.29 -15.19
N GLY A 210 20.24 10.75 -13.97
CA GLY A 210 20.42 12.14 -13.56
C GLY A 210 19.41 13.11 -14.20
N ILE A 211 18.31 12.60 -14.75
CA ILE A 211 17.29 13.41 -15.40
C ILE A 211 16.26 13.82 -14.33
N ASN A 212 16.22 15.11 -14.03
CA ASN A 212 15.25 15.69 -13.10
C ASN A 212 13.88 15.79 -13.76
N PHE A 213 12.83 15.64 -12.95
CA PHE A 213 11.46 15.84 -13.38
C PHE A 213 10.63 16.44 -12.25
N GLU A 214 9.58 17.14 -12.63
CA GLU A 214 8.60 17.73 -11.71
C GLU A 214 7.20 17.27 -12.10
N TYR A 215 6.28 17.14 -11.13
CA TYR A 215 4.89 16.83 -11.45
C TYR A 215 4.18 18.09 -11.98
N LYS A 216 3.60 18.00 -13.18
CA LYS A 216 2.85 19.12 -13.80
C LYS A 216 1.71 19.59 -12.91
N ASN A 217 1.09 18.65 -12.20
CA ASN A 217 0.12 18.92 -11.16
C ASN A 217 0.47 18.01 -9.97
N PRO A 218 0.63 18.55 -8.75
CA PRO A 218 1.01 17.74 -7.59
C PRO A 218 0.01 16.59 -7.31
N ASN A 219 -1.26 16.75 -7.70
CA ASN A 219 -2.32 15.73 -7.56
C ASN A 219 -2.35 14.71 -8.71
N LYS A 220 -1.44 14.79 -9.68
CA LYS A 220 -1.39 13.90 -10.86
C LYS A 220 0.02 13.37 -11.05
N LEU A 221 0.22 12.13 -10.63
CA LEU A 221 1.52 11.45 -10.70
C LEU A 221 1.89 11.01 -12.11
N ARG A 222 0.88 10.87 -12.98
CA ARG A 222 1.05 10.43 -14.37
C ARG A 222 1.48 11.53 -15.33
N LYS A 223 1.56 12.78 -14.88
CA LYS A 223 1.98 13.91 -15.72
C LYS A 223 3.19 14.59 -15.10
N ILE A 224 4.32 14.55 -15.80
CA ILE A 224 5.56 15.18 -15.36
C ILE A 224 6.06 16.18 -16.41
N ILE A 225 6.99 17.03 -16.01
CA ILE A 225 7.74 17.94 -16.88
C ILE A 225 9.21 17.54 -16.80
N VAL A 226 9.83 17.35 -17.95
CA VAL A 226 11.27 17.08 -18.10
C VAL A 226 11.81 18.05 -19.13
N ASN A 227 12.77 18.91 -18.76
CA ASN A 227 13.35 19.93 -19.64
C ASN A 227 12.29 20.74 -20.42
N ASN A 228 11.25 21.23 -19.72
CA ASN A 228 10.10 21.97 -20.26
C ASN A 228 9.19 21.17 -21.24
N ILE A 229 9.38 19.86 -21.36
CA ILE A 229 8.52 18.98 -22.15
C ILE A 229 7.56 18.24 -21.22
N ASN A 230 6.26 18.28 -21.54
CA ASN A 230 5.26 17.56 -20.78
C ASN A 230 5.27 16.08 -21.17
N PHE A 231 5.36 15.21 -20.19
CA PHE A 231 5.18 13.77 -20.35
C PHE A 231 3.87 13.35 -19.68
N GLU A 232 3.08 12.55 -20.39
CA GLU A 232 1.89 11.88 -19.85
C GLU A 232 2.03 10.37 -20.01
N PHE A 233 1.96 9.66 -18.88
CA PHE A 233 2.05 8.20 -18.84
C PHE A 233 0.66 7.59 -18.90
N VAL A 234 0.48 6.64 -19.82
CA VAL A 234 -0.76 5.88 -20.01
C VAL A 234 -0.46 4.38 -19.96
N TYR A 235 -1.48 3.54 -19.84
CA TYR A 235 -1.31 2.09 -19.82
C TYR A 235 -2.45 1.44 -20.61
N GLU A 236 -2.29 1.38 -21.92
CA GLU A 236 -3.27 0.84 -22.85
C GLU A 236 -2.73 -0.41 -23.54
N TYR A 237 -3.52 -1.47 -23.64
CA TYR A 237 -3.10 -2.70 -24.34
C TYR A 237 -2.66 -2.40 -25.79
N CYS A 238 -3.41 -1.53 -26.45
CA CYS A 238 -3.03 -0.87 -27.69
C CYS A 238 -3.54 0.58 -27.61
N LEU A 239 -2.61 1.54 -27.59
CA LEU A 239 -2.93 2.96 -27.62
C LEU A 239 -3.56 3.30 -28.96
N SER A 240 -4.89 3.48 -28.95
CA SER A 240 -5.69 3.67 -30.16
C SER A 240 -5.93 5.14 -30.47
N LYS A 241 -6.30 5.42 -31.73
CA LYS A 241 -6.78 6.74 -32.16
C LYS A 241 -7.93 7.25 -31.28
N VAL A 242 -8.90 6.40 -30.94
CA VAL A 242 -10.08 6.77 -30.12
C VAL A 242 -9.65 7.20 -28.72
N PHE A 243 -8.72 6.46 -28.11
CA PHE A 243 -8.19 6.83 -26.80
C PHE A 243 -7.51 8.19 -26.86
N LEU A 244 -6.62 8.38 -27.85
CA LEU A 244 -5.90 9.64 -28.07
C LEU A 244 -6.84 10.82 -28.31
N SER A 245 -7.90 10.65 -29.11
CA SER A 245 -8.92 11.69 -29.35
C SER A 245 -9.68 12.13 -28.10
N ASN A 246 -9.75 11.28 -27.07
CA ASN A 246 -10.44 11.60 -25.82
C ASN A 246 -9.51 12.23 -24.77
N MET A 247 -8.21 12.33 -25.05
CA MET A 247 -7.25 12.98 -24.15
C MET A 247 -7.23 14.49 -24.37
N SER A 248 -6.97 15.24 -23.31
CA SER A 248 -6.64 16.66 -23.40
C SER A 248 -5.14 16.82 -23.67
N ILE A 249 -4.77 16.86 -24.94
CA ILE A 249 -3.38 16.89 -25.39
C ILE A 249 -3.00 18.31 -25.85
N ASN A 250 -1.80 18.76 -25.50
CA ASN A 250 -1.23 20.00 -26.01
C ASN A 250 -0.16 19.70 -27.05
N GLN A 251 0.09 20.67 -27.93
CA GLN A 251 1.18 20.62 -28.88
C GLN A 251 2.52 20.37 -28.15
N ASN A 252 3.38 19.52 -28.70
CA ASN A 252 4.67 19.09 -28.14
C ASN A 252 4.60 18.21 -26.88
N ASP A 253 3.42 17.76 -26.47
CA ASP A 253 3.32 16.78 -25.38
C ASP A 253 3.92 15.42 -25.84
N VAL A 254 4.50 14.70 -24.88
CA VAL A 254 5.01 13.33 -25.07
C VAL A 254 4.12 12.36 -24.30
N ILE A 255 3.50 11.42 -25.00
CA ILE A 255 2.66 10.38 -24.38
C ILE A 255 3.41 9.07 -24.40
N VAL A 256 3.59 8.47 -23.23
CA VAL A 256 4.30 7.21 -23.06
C VAL A 256 3.32 6.11 -22.69
N ASN A 257 3.16 5.11 -23.56
CA ASN A 257 2.41 3.91 -23.22
C ASN A 257 3.30 2.95 -22.44
N LEU A 258 2.98 2.78 -21.15
CA LEU A 258 3.72 1.92 -20.23
C LEU A 258 3.41 0.43 -20.42
N HIS A 259 2.35 0.09 -21.16
CA HIS A 259 2.10 -1.29 -21.54
C HIS A 259 3.15 -1.76 -22.56
N ASN A 260 3.86 -2.85 -22.26
CA ASN A 260 4.96 -3.33 -23.11
C ASN A 260 4.78 -4.77 -23.63
N TRP A 261 3.60 -5.39 -23.43
CA TRP A 261 3.47 -6.82 -23.77
C TRP A 261 3.41 -7.09 -25.27
N ASN A 262 2.94 -6.12 -26.07
CA ASN A 262 2.84 -6.22 -27.52
C ASN A 262 4.03 -5.58 -28.26
N GLY A 263 5.09 -5.17 -27.55
CA GLY A 263 6.25 -4.48 -28.12
C GLY A 263 5.85 -3.27 -28.98
N GLU A 264 6.32 -3.23 -30.22
CA GLU A 264 6.03 -2.14 -31.18
C GLU A 264 4.53 -1.99 -31.49
N ASN A 265 3.73 -3.06 -31.32
CA ASN A 265 2.29 -3.04 -31.59
C ASN A 265 1.45 -2.48 -30.43
N CYS A 266 2.09 -1.95 -29.37
CA CYS A 266 1.40 -1.28 -28.27
C CYS A 266 0.79 0.09 -28.66
N ILE A 267 1.10 0.62 -29.85
CA ILE A 267 0.56 1.89 -30.35
C ILE A 267 0.05 1.66 -31.78
N SER A 268 -1.21 2.00 -32.04
CA SER A 268 -1.80 1.78 -33.35
C SER A 268 -1.25 2.75 -34.40
N LYS A 269 -1.26 2.34 -35.67
CA LYS A 269 -0.82 3.19 -36.77
C LYS A 269 -1.67 4.46 -36.86
N GLU A 270 -2.98 4.34 -36.68
CA GLU A 270 -3.94 5.44 -36.70
C GLU A 270 -3.73 6.41 -35.53
N ALA A 271 -3.25 5.92 -34.38
CA ALA A 271 -2.87 6.76 -33.26
C ALA A 271 -1.61 7.59 -33.59
N ARG A 272 -0.60 6.97 -34.23
CA ARG A 272 0.60 7.70 -34.70
C ARG A 272 0.25 8.73 -35.77
N GLU A 273 -0.61 8.40 -36.73
CA GLU A 273 -1.09 9.35 -37.74
C GLU A 273 -1.80 10.55 -37.11
N LEU A 274 -2.68 10.32 -36.12
CA LEU A 274 -3.36 11.39 -35.40
C LEU A 274 -2.39 12.24 -34.56
N ALA A 275 -1.40 11.60 -33.91
CA ALA A 275 -0.40 12.31 -33.12
C ALA A 275 0.43 13.27 -33.96
N SER A 276 0.79 12.89 -35.19
CA SER A 276 1.47 13.77 -36.14
C SER A 276 0.65 15.02 -36.50
N ILE A 277 -0.69 14.90 -36.57
CA ILE A 277 -1.58 16.04 -36.83
C ILE A 277 -1.61 17.01 -35.64
N PHE A 278 -1.54 16.48 -34.41
CA PHE A 278 -1.51 17.28 -33.19
C PHE A 278 -0.10 17.73 -32.77
N ASP A 279 0.93 17.32 -33.51
CA ASP A 279 2.34 17.57 -33.18
C ASP A 279 2.68 17.05 -31.77
N VAL A 280 2.32 15.78 -31.54
CA VAL A 280 2.47 15.03 -30.28
C VAL A 280 3.38 13.84 -30.51
N THR A 281 4.29 13.58 -29.59
CA THR A 281 5.16 12.39 -29.67
C THR A 281 4.53 11.23 -28.91
N LEU A 282 4.29 10.10 -29.58
CA LEU A 282 3.90 8.86 -28.90
C LEU A 282 5.10 7.94 -28.76
N LEU A 283 5.30 7.37 -27.57
CA LEU A 283 6.41 6.47 -27.27
C LEU A 283 5.90 5.20 -26.59
N THR A 284 6.41 4.05 -27.03
CA THR A 284 6.47 2.83 -26.21
C THR A 284 7.47 3.02 -25.08
N MET A 285 7.51 2.07 -24.12
CA MET A 285 8.54 2.08 -23.07
C MET A 285 9.97 2.04 -23.62
N GLU A 286 10.21 1.24 -24.66
CA GLU A 286 11.54 1.11 -25.27
C GLU A 286 11.96 2.40 -25.97
N GLU A 287 11.04 2.99 -26.76
CA GLU A 287 11.25 4.28 -27.41
C GLU A 287 11.46 5.39 -26.36
N PHE A 288 10.74 5.36 -25.24
CA PHE A 288 10.94 6.29 -24.11
C PHE A 288 12.36 6.22 -23.54
N TYR A 289 12.90 5.02 -23.29
CA TYR A 289 14.25 4.87 -22.76
C TYR A 289 15.34 5.38 -23.68
N VAL A 290 15.11 5.34 -25.00
CA VAL A 290 15.99 5.94 -26.00
C VAL A 290 15.79 7.45 -26.06
N TYR A 291 14.54 7.92 -26.08
CA TYR A 291 14.17 9.32 -26.22
C TYR A 291 14.78 10.19 -25.13
N VAL A 292 14.68 9.76 -23.86
CA VAL A 292 15.16 10.56 -22.73
C VAL A 292 16.68 10.64 -22.62
N LYS A 293 17.43 9.83 -23.39
CA LYS A 293 18.90 9.99 -23.48
C LYS A 293 19.31 11.35 -24.04
N LYS A 294 18.42 12.01 -24.78
CA LYS A 294 18.62 13.37 -25.32
C LYS A 294 18.68 14.46 -24.24
N PHE A 295 18.28 14.15 -23.01
CA PHE A 295 18.23 15.10 -21.89
C PHE A 295 19.46 15.05 -20.98
N ARG A 296 20.43 14.21 -21.30
CA ARG A 296 21.74 14.20 -20.66
C ARG A 296 22.67 15.17 -21.37
#